data_AF-A0A842NRP2-F1
#
_entry.id   AF-A0A842NRP2-F1
#
_cell.length_a   1.000
_cell.length_b   1.000
_cell.length_c   1.000
_cell.angle_alpha   90.00
_cell.angle_beta   90.00
_cell.angle_gamma   90.00
#
_symmetry.space_group_name_H-M   'P 1'
#
loop_
_entity.id
_entity.type
_entity.pdbx_description
1 polymer ?
#
loop_
_entity_poly.entity_id
_entity_poly.type
_entity_poly.pdbx_seq_one_letter_code
_entity_poly.pdbx_strand_id
1 'polypeptide(L)'
;MGLFDKFTKTFDKFGYDLDGYDKDGYDKKGYNKKGYDENGFDYKGYDKKKLNKDGYDKDGYDKKGYNKNRYNVEGYNEDGYDNKGYDNDGYNKNGYDKKGYSKEGHDNRGFSFDGIHIDTRTIFDNEGYNKKGYSKEGYNKNGFDKKGYSKEGYNKNGFDKEGYDNDGYD
;
A
#
# COMPACT_ATOMS: atom_id res chain seq x y z
N MET A 1 -29.43 -38.02 -60.66
CA MET A 1 -28.46 -38.56 -59.68
C MET A 1 -27.63 -37.40 -59.17
N GLY A 2 -27.52 -37.28 -57.85
CA GLY A 2 -27.40 -36.02 -57.12
C GLY A 2 -26.07 -35.30 -57.26
N LEU A 3 -26.17 -34.00 -57.52
CA LEU A 3 -25.07 -33.04 -57.68
C LEU A 3 -24.75 -32.37 -56.32
N PHE A 4 -24.54 -33.17 -55.27
CA PHE A 4 -24.34 -32.68 -53.90
C PHE A 4 -23.12 -33.31 -53.20
N ASP A 5 -22.08 -33.61 -53.98
CA ASP A 5 -20.85 -34.24 -53.48
C ASP A 5 -19.73 -33.20 -53.36
N LYS A 6 -19.90 -32.19 -52.48
CA LYS A 6 -18.89 -31.12 -52.34
C LYS A 6 -18.56 -30.62 -50.94
N PHE A 7 -18.98 -31.27 -49.86
CA PHE A 7 -18.54 -30.88 -48.50
C PHE A 7 -18.53 -32.00 -47.45
N THR A 8 -18.29 -33.26 -47.82
CA THR A 8 -17.90 -34.25 -46.80
C THR A 8 -16.41 -34.05 -46.52
N LYS A 9 -16.10 -33.07 -45.66
CA LYS A 9 -14.86 -33.11 -44.88
C LYS A 9 -14.86 -34.45 -44.14
N THR A 10 -14.13 -35.42 -44.66
CA THR A 10 -14.03 -36.76 -44.08
C THR A 10 -13.27 -36.64 -42.77
N PHE A 11 -13.99 -36.73 -41.65
CA PHE A 11 -13.39 -36.85 -40.34
C PHE A 11 -12.78 -38.25 -40.17
N ASP A 12 -11.64 -38.35 -39.50
CA ASP A 12 -10.95 -39.60 -39.17
C ASP A 12 -11.76 -40.43 -38.15
N LYS A 13 -11.25 -41.62 -37.80
CA LYS A 13 -11.88 -42.52 -36.81
C LYS A 13 -12.03 -41.87 -35.42
N PHE A 14 -11.29 -40.79 -35.15
CA PHE A 14 -11.30 -40.04 -33.90
C PHE A 14 -12.13 -38.75 -34.00
N GLY A 15 -12.77 -38.49 -35.14
CA GLY A 15 -13.65 -37.34 -35.35
C GLY A 15 -12.95 -36.04 -35.77
N TYR A 16 -11.71 -36.10 -36.30
CA TYR A 16 -10.95 -34.92 -36.76
C TYR A 16 -10.80 -34.87 -38.28
N ASP A 17 -10.92 -33.68 -38.89
CA ASP A 17 -10.73 -33.47 -40.32
C ASP A 17 -9.25 -33.61 -40.73
N LEU A 18 -8.95 -33.52 -42.03
CA LEU A 18 -7.58 -33.61 -42.55
C LEU A 18 -6.63 -32.54 -41.98
N ASP A 19 -7.19 -31.41 -41.53
CA ASP A 19 -6.44 -30.34 -40.89
C ASP A 19 -6.25 -30.61 -39.38
N GLY A 20 -6.81 -31.70 -38.84
CA GLY A 20 -6.71 -32.10 -37.44
C GLY A 20 -7.72 -31.44 -36.50
N TYR A 21 -8.85 -30.93 -37.01
CA TYR A 21 -9.90 -30.26 -36.22
C TYR A 21 -11.20 -31.06 -36.18
N ASP A 22 -11.86 -31.10 -35.03
CA ASP A 22 -13.14 -31.75 -34.86
C ASP A 22 -14.29 -31.02 -35.57
N LYS A 23 -15.50 -31.56 -35.47
CA LYS A 23 -16.71 -30.95 -36.05
C LYS A 23 -17.00 -29.54 -35.54
N ASP A 24 -16.55 -29.24 -34.32
CA ASP A 24 -16.76 -27.95 -33.64
C ASP A 24 -15.59 -26.98 -33.94
N GLY A 25 -14.57 -27.45 -34.68
CA GLY A 25 -13.45 -26.69 -35.19
C GLY A 25 -12.26 -26.61 -34.24
N TYR A 26 -12.12 -27.54 -33.29
CA TYR A 26 -11.04 -27.59 -32.29
C TYR A 26 -10.09 -28.77 -32.54
N ASP A 27 -8.80 -28.54 -32.32
CA ASP A 27 -7.78 -29.58 -32.42
C ASP A 27 -7.84 -30.57 -31.23
N LYS A 28 -6.99 -31.60 -31.25
CA LYS A 28 -6.90 -32.59 -30.14
C LYS A 28 -6.54 -31.98 -28.78
N LYS A 29 -6.04 -30.75 -28.75
CA LYS A 29 -5.71 -30.01 -27.52
C LYS A 29 -6.84 -29.06 -27.12
N GLY A 30 -7.93 -29.00 -27.87
CA GLY A 30 -9.07 -28.15 -27.61
C GLY A 30 -8.95 -26.72 -28.15
N TYR A 31 -8.05 -26.44 -29.11
CA TYR A 31 -7.84 -25.10 -29.67
C TYR A 31 -8.30 -25.00 -31.12
N ASN A 32 -8.98 -23.90 -31.46
CA ASN A 32 -9.41 -23.64 -32.84
C ASN A 32 -8.24 -23.24 -33.75
N LYS A 33 -8.51 -23.05 -35.05
CA LYS A 33 -7.50 -22.60 -36.04
C LYS A 33 -6.81 -21.28 -35.70
N LYS A 34 -7.39 -20.44 -34.84
CA LYS A 34 -6.79 -19.19 -34.36
C LYS A 34 -5.98 -19.39 -33.07
N GLY A 35 -5.87 -20.61 -32.57
CA GLY A 35 -5.12 -20.98 -31.37
C GLY A 35 -5.84 -20.68 -30.07
N TYR A 36 -7.18 -20.57 -30.06
CA TYR A 36 -7.98 -20.29 -28.87
C TYR A 36 -8.88 -21.46 -28.49
N ASP A 37 -9.02 -21.74 -27.20
CA ASP A 37 -9.96 -22.71 -26.66
C ASP A 37 -11.42 -22.25 -26.79
N GLU A 38 -12.36 -23.10 -26.33
CA GLU A 38 -13.79 -22.79 -26.33
C GLU A 38 -14.15 -21.56 -25.49
N ASN A 39 -13.33 -21.25 -24.49
CA ASN A 39 -13.47 -20.10 -23.61
C ASN A 39 -12.79 -18.84 -24.17
N GLY A 40 -12.14 -18.95 -25.34
CA GLY A 40 -11.48 -17.84 -26.03
C GLY A 40 -10.08 -17.52 -25.52
N PHE A 41 -9.40 -18.43 -24.82
CA PHE A 41 -8.03 -18.29 -24.31
C PHE A 41 -7.02 -19.07 -25.15
N ASP A 42 -5.84 -18.49 -25.34
CA ASP A 42 -4.74 -19.14 -26.04
C ASP A 42 -4.07 -20.23 -25.18
N TYR A 43 -3.09 -20.93 -25.75
CA TYR A 43 -2.34 -21.97 -25.05
C TYR A 43 -1.56 -21.49 -23.82
N LYS A 44 -1.41 -20.17 -23.64
CA LYS A 44 -0.82 -19.54 -22.45
C LYS A 44 -1.89 -19.06 -21.46
N GLY A 45 -3.17 -19.24 -21.77
CA GLY A 45 -4.30 -18.84 -20.94
C GLY A 45 -4.71 -17.37 -21.10
N TYR A 46 -4.39 -16.72 -22.23
CA TYR A 46 -4.72 -15.31 -22.49
C TYR A 46 -5.75 -15.15 -23.60
N ASP A 47 -6.70 -14.25 -23.41
CA ASP A 47 -7.71 -13.91 -24.40
C ASP A 47 -7.13 -13.07 -25.56
N LYS A 48 -7.97 -12.71 -26.53
CA LYS A 48 -7.58 -11.83 -27.65
C LYS A 48 -7.11 -10.44 -27.22
N LYS A 49 -7.45 -9.99 -26.01
CA LYS A 49 -7.00 -8.74 -25.41
C LYS A 49 -5.73 -8.92 -24.57
N LYS A 50 -5.10 -10.10 -24.63
CA LYS A 50 -3.91 -10.50 -23.88
C LYS A 50 -4.12 -10.50 -22.35
N LEU A 51 -5.32 -10.84 -21.90
CA LEU A 51 -5.67 -10.94 -20.49
C LEU A 51 -6.02 -12.37 -20.12
N ASN A 52 -5.57 -12.81 -18.95
CA ASN A 52 -5.94 -14.09 -18.39
C ASN A 52 -7.39 -14.08 -17.89
N LYS A 53 -7.85 -15.23 -17.41
CA LYS A 53 -9.21 -15.42 -16.87
C LYS A 53 -9.55 -14.47 -15.71
N ASP A 54 -8.55 -14.05 -14.94
CA ASP A 54 -8.69 -13.10 -13.84
C ASP A 54 -8.68 -11.62 -14.33
N GLY A 55 -8.48 -11.39 -15.62
CA GLY A 55 -8.45 -10.05 -16.23
C GLY A 55 -7.09 -9.34 -16.17
N TYR A 56 -6.00 -10.06 -15.91
CA TYR A 56 -4.64 -9.52 -15.84
C TYR A 56 -3.82 -9.92 -17.07
N ASP A 57 -2.95 -9.02 -17.50
CA ASP A 57 -1.99 -9.28 -18.57
C ASP A 57 -0.86 -10.21 -18.12
N LYS A 58 0.07 -10.48 -19.04
CA LYS A 58 1.24 -11.32 -18.79
C LYS A 58 2.18 -10.80 -17.70
N ASP A 59 2.14 -9.50 -17.44
CA ASP A 59 2.98 -8.82 -16.46
C ASP A 59 2.23 -8.70 -15.11
N GLY A 60 0.98 -9.18 -15.04
CA GLY A 60 0.17 -9.27 -13.84
C GLY A 60 -0.68 -8.03 -13.56
N TYR A 61 -0.92 -7.17 -14.55
CA TYR A 61 -1.68 -5.93 -14.42
C TYR A 61 -3.03 -6.00 -15.13
N ASP A 62 -4.07 -5.42 -14.51
CA ASP A 62 -5.39 -5.30 -15.11
C ASP A 62 -5.42 -4.23 -16.22
N LYS A 63 -6.58 -4.04 -16.86
CA LYS A 63 -6.76 -3.00 -17.89
C LYS A 63 -6.54 -1.58 -17.39
N LYS A 64 -6.65 -1.34 -16.08
CA LYS A 64 -6.38 -0.05 -15.45
C LYS A 64 -4.91 0.11 -15.07
N GLY A 65 -4.08 -0.92 -15.30
CA GLY A 65 -2.66 -0.93 -14.99
C GLY A 65 -2.35 -1.28 -13.53
N TYR A 66 -3.25 -1.94 -12.81
CA TYR A 66 -3.05 -2.34 -11.41
C TYR A 66 -2.89 -3.85 -11.24
N ASN A 67 -1.97 -4.26 -10.38
CA ASN A 67 -1.79 -5.65 -10.02
C ASN A 67 -2.89 -6.15 -9.06
N LYS A 68 -2.85 -7.44 -8.71
CA LYS A 68 -3.80 -8.06 -7.77
C LYS A 68 -3.87 -7.37 -6.40
N ASN A 69 -2.79 -6.69 -5.98
CA ASN A 69 -2.72 -5.93 -4.74
C ASN A 69 -3.16 -4.47 -4.89
N ARG A 70 -3.71 -4.08 -6.05
CA ARG A 70 -4.15 -2.72 -6.36
C ARG A 70 -3.03 -1.68 -6.41
N TYR A 71 -1.84 -2.09 -6.83
CA TYR A 71 -0.72 -1.18 -7.11
C TYR A 71 -0.37 -1.17 -8.60
N ASN A 72 -0.07 0.01 -9.13
CA ASN A 72 0.39 0.20 -10.50
C ASN A 72 1.84 -0.30 -10.66
N VAL A 73 2.38 -0.19 -11.88
CA VAL A 73 3.75 -0.59 -12.20
C VAL A 73 4.82 0.17 -11.40
N GLU A 74 4.50 1.40 -10.99
CA GLU A 74 5.38 2.25 -10.16
C GLU A 74 5.26 1.92 -8.66
N GLY A 75 4.35 1.02 -8.27
CA GLY A 75 4.15 0.60 -6.89
C GLY A 75 3.18 1.47 -6.08
N TYR A 76 2.36 2.30 -6.74
CA TYR A 76 1.37 3.18 -6.11
C TYR A 76 -0.06 2.68 -6.32
N ASN A 77 -0.90 2.83 -5.30
CA ASN A 77 -2.32 2.49 -5.38
C ASN A 77 -3.12 3.55 -6.14
N GLU A 78 -4.43 3.33 -6.27
CA GLU A 78 -5.33 4.26 -6.97
C GLU A 78 -5.41 5.65 -6.30
N ASP A 79 -5.12 5.73 -5.00
CA ASP A 79 -5.00 7.00 -4.26
C ASP A 79 -3.62 7.67 -4.45
N GLY A 80 -2.68 7.04 -5.17
CA GLY A 80 -1.33 7.55 -5.38
C GLY A 80 -0.33 7.28 -4.25
N TYR A 81 -0.59 6.31 -3.37
CA TYR A 81 0.29 5.95 -2.26
C TYR A 81 0.95 4.58 -2.44
N ASP A 82 2.22 4.48 -2.03
CA ASP A 82 2.99 3.25 -2.00
C ASP A 82 2.45 2.28 -0.93
N ASN A 83 3.04 1.08 -0.88
CA ASN A 83 2.68 0.07 0.12
C ASN A 83 3.02 0.45 1.58
N LYS A 84 3.75 1.55 1.80
CA LYS A 84 4.05 2.13 3.10
C LYS A 84 3.13 3.33 3.41
N GLY A 85 2.23 3.69 2.50
CA GLY A 85 1.28 4.79 2.66
C GLY A 85 1.87 6.16 2.36
N TYR A 86 2.92 6.26 1.53
CA TYR A 86 3.54 7.52 1.10
C TYR A 86 3.29 7.77 -0.39
N ASP A 87 3.02 9.02 -0.74
CA ASP A 87 2.88 9.45 -2.13
C ASP A 87 4.24 9.51 -2.85
N ASN A 88 4.20 9.89 -4.14
CA ASN A 88 5.39 10.08 -4.97
C ASN A 88 6.36 11.13 -4.41
N ASP A 89 5.87 12.11 -3.65
CA ASP A 89 6.69 13.14 -3.01
C ASP A 89 7.26 12.65 -1.66
N GLY A 90 6.87 11.46 -1.19
CA GLY A 90 7.31 10.87 0.06
C GLY A 90 6.52 11.29 1.30
N TYR A 91 5.29 11.79 1.13
CA TYR A 91 4.40 12.23 2.20
C TYR A 91 3.21 11.29 2.39
N ASN A 92 2.81 11.07 3.63
CA ASN A 92 1.64 10.26 3.95
C ASN A 92 0.34 11.02 3.70
N LYS A 93 -0.80 10.34 3.89
CA LYS A 93 -2.15 10.94 3.75
C LYS A 93 -2.39 12.19 4.61
N ASN A 94 -1.63 12.36 5.69
CA ASN A 94 -1.71 13.54 6.56
C ASN A 94 -0.72 14.65 6.15
N GLY A 95 0.00 14.48 5.04
CA GLY A 95 0.99 15.43 4.53
C GLY A 95 2.33 15.41 5.24
N TYR A 96 2.69 14.32 5.95
CA TYR A 96 3.96 14.20 6.67
C TYR A 96 4.89 13.16 6.04
N ASP A 97 6.18 13.50 5.99
CA ASP A 97 7.23 12.59 5.54
C ASP A 97 7.48 11.46 6.55
N LYS A 98 8.41 10.56 6.21
CA LYS A 98 8.83 9.45 7.08
C LYS A 98 9.44 9.89 8.42
N LYS A 99 9.89 11.14 8.52
CA LYS A 99 10.44 11.74 9.73
C LYS A 99 9.37 12.49 10.54
N GLY A 100 8.14 12.55 10.05
CA GLY A 100 7.01 13.21 10.70
C GLY A 100 6.94 14.72 10.45
N TYR A 101 7.54 15.24 9.36
CA TYR A 101 7.49 16.66 9.00
C TYR A 101 6.66 16.91 7.75
N SER A 102 5.95 18.03 7.74
CA SER A 102 5.21 18.51 6.58
C SER A 102 6.15 18.96 5.45
N LYS A 103 5.58 19.30 4.30
CA LYS A 103 6.33 19.86 3.17
C LYS A 103 7.03 21.19 3.53
N GLU A 104 6.46 21.93 4.48
CA GLU A 104 7.02 23.15 5.06
C GLU A 104 8.06 22.86 6.16
N GLY A 105 8.34 21.59 6.47
CA GLY A 105 9.38 21.19 7.41
C GLY A 105 8.98 21.25 8.89
N HIS A 106 7.69 21.19 9.22
CA HIS A 106 7.19 21.25 10.60
C HIS A 106 6.51 19.94 11.03
N ASP A 107 6.69 19.55 12.29
CA ASP A 107 6.00 18.39 12.86
C ASP A 107 4.52 18.68 13.12
N ASN A 108 3.78 17.67 13.58
CA ASN A 108 2.35 17.78 13.87
C ASN A 108 2.00 18.73 15.03
N ARG A 109 2.99 19.26 15.75
CA ARG A 109 2.84 20.30 16.77
C ARG A 109 3.46 21.62 16.31
N GLY A 110 3.75 21.78 15.02
CA GLY A 110 4.27 23.01 14.46
C GLY A 110 5.74 23.26 14.74
N PHE A 111 6.52 22.28 15.22
CA PHE A 111 7.96 22.44 15.42
C PHE A 111 8.76 22.05 14.19
N SER A 112 9.65 22.94 13.75
CA SER A 112 10.68 22.64 12.75
C SER A 112 11.65 21.55 13.23
N PHE A 113 12.50 21.08 12.32
CA PHE A 113 13.59 20.14 12.65
C PHE A 113 14.43 20.64 13.83
N ASP A 114 14.83 21.91 13.80
CA ASP A 114 15.63 22.60 14.83
C ASP A 114 14.86 22.87 16.13
N GLY A 115 13.57 22.53 16.18
CA GLY A 115 12.74 22.69 17.36
C GLY A 115 12.19 24.09 17.55
N ILE A 116 12.20 24.93 16.52
CA ILE A 116 11.53 26.23 16.51
C ILE A 116 10.06 26.05 16.12
N HIS A 117 9.14 26.57 16.93
CA HIS A 117 7.70 26.55 16.69
C HIS A 117 7.29 27.61 15.66
N ILE A 118 6.38 27.23 14.75
CA ILE A 118 5.96 28.06 13.62
C ILE A 118 5.31 29.38 14.04
N ASP A 119 4.51 29.38 15.11
CA ASP A 119 3.79 30.58 15.55
C ASP A 119 4.64 31.49 16.42
N THR A 120 5.32 30.93 17.43
CA THR A 120 6.07 31.73 18.43
C THR A 120 7.44 32.14 17.91
N ARG A 121 7.97 31.47 16.88
CA ARG A 121 9.34 31.63 16.40
C ARG A 121 10.39 31.40 17.49
N THR A 122 10.05 30.63 18.53
CA THR A 122 10.93 30.21 19.62
C THR A 122 10.95 28.70 19.76
N ILE A 123 11.76 28.18 20.70
CA ILE A 123 11.77 26.74 21.01
C ILE A 123 10.53 26.24 21.77
N PHE A 124 9.58 27.11 22.10
CA PHE A 124 8.37 26.78 22.86
C PHE A 124 7.12 27.03 22.00
N ASP A 125 6.10 26.19 22.14
CA ASP A 125 4.78 26.39 21.55
C ASP A 125 4.00 27.48 22.29
N ASN A 126 2.78 27.76 21.82
CA ASN A 126 1.89 28.75 22.45
C ASN A 126 1.48 28.35 23.88
N GLU A 127 1.62 27.08 24.25
CA GLU A 127 1.38 26.59 25.61
C GLU A 127 2.63 26.65 26.50
N GLY A 128 3.77 27.10 25.96
CA GLY A 128 5.02 27.24 26.68
C GLY A 128 5.85 25.96 26.79
N TYR A 129 5.54 24.91 26.01
CA TYR A 129 6.27 23.64 25.99
C TYR A 129 7.14 23.52 24.75
N ASN A 130 8.33 22.93 24.90
CA ASN A 130 9.22 22.72 23.78
C ASN A 130 8.84 21.48 22.95
N LYS A 131 9.59 21.22 21.88
CA LYS A 131 9.44 20.00 21.08
C LYS A 131 9.55 18.69 21.88
N LYS A 132 10.20 18.67 23.04
CA LYS A 132 10.23 17.47 23.90
C LYS A 132 9.07 17.41 24.90
N GLY A 133 8.18 18.41 24.87
CA GLY A 133 7.02 18.51 25.76
C GLY A 133 7.34 19.08 27.13
N TYR A 134 8.46 19.81 27.29
CA TYR A 134 8.87 20.41 28.56
C TYR A 134 8.80 21.93 28.52
N SER A 135 8.31 22.52 29.60
CA SER A 135 8.25 23.95 29.81
C SER A 135 9.65 24.54 29.95
N LYS A 136 9.74 25.88 30.00
CA LYS A 136 10.98 26.59 30.30
C LYS A 136 11.58 26.21 31.67
N GLU A 137 10.73 25.84 32.63
CA GLU A 137 11.17 25.33 33.94
C GLU A 137 11.61 23.85 33.89
N GLY A 138 11.43 23.17 32.76
CA GLY A 138 11.87 21.79 32.57
C GLY A 138 10.84 20.73 32.96
N TYR A 139 9.58 21.12 33.16
CA TYR A 139 8.48 20.22 33.54
C TYR A 139 7.52 19.98 32.38
N ASN A 140 7.01 18.76 32.25
CA ASN A 140 5.99 18.42 31.26
C ASN A 140 4.60 18.96 31.67
N LYS A 141 3.59 18.76 30.82
CA LYS A 141 2.20 19.17 31.09
C LYS A 141 1.61 18.58 32.38
N ASN A 142 2.17 17.48 32.87
CA ASN A 142 1.76 16.83 34.11
C ASN A 142 2.57 17.30 35.32
N GLY A 143 3.45 18.30 35.16
CA GLY A 143 4.26 18.84 36.25
C GLY A 143 5.51 18.04 36.59
N PHE A 144 5.95 17.09 35.76
CA PHE A 144 7.13 16.25 36.03
C PHE A 144 8.31 16.61 35.13
N ASP A 145 9.51 16.58 35.70
CA ASP A 145 10.77 16.81 34.99
C ASP A 145 11.12 15.62 34.07
N LYS A 146 12.29 15.70 33.41
CA LYS A 146 12.78 14.62 32.54
C LYS A 146 13.07 13.31 33.27
N LYS A 147 13.27 13.36 34.59
CA LYS A 147 13.50 12.20 35.45
C LYS A 147 12.20 11.67 36.07
N GLY A 148 11.06 12.32 35.81
CA GLY A 148 9.75 11.92 36.30
C GLY A 148 9.42 12.46 37.69
N TYR A 149 10.11 13.51 38.16
CA TYR A 149 9.90 14.12 39.47
C TYR A 149 9.22 15.48 39.36
N SER A 150 8.31 15.77 40.28
CA SER A 150 7.64 17.06 40.40
C SER A 150 8.62 18.14 40.86
N LYS A 151 8.15 19.38 40.93
CA LYS A 151 8.94 20.50 41.46
C LYS A 151 9.33 20.30 42.92
N GLU A 152 8.49 19.60 43.66
CA GLU A 152 8.68 19.19 45.06
C GLU A 152 9.62 17.98 45.18
N GLY A 153 10.03 17.35 44.08
CA GLY A 153 10.99 16.25 44.08
C GLY A 153 10.37 14.85 44.18
N TYR A 154 9.05 14.72 44.01
CA TYR A 154 8.33 13.45 44.11
C TYR A 154 7.89 12.93 42.75
N ASN A 155 7.97 11.62 42.54
CA ASN A 155 7.48 10.99 41.32
C ASN A 155 5.95 10.89 41.31
N LYS A 156 5.39 10.39 40.21
CA LYS A 156 3.93 10.22 40.07
C LYS A 156 3.26 9.35 41.14
N ASN A 157 4.05 8.52 41.84
CA ASN A 157 3.57 7.65 42.92
C ASN A 157 3.80 8.27 44.30
N GLY A 158 4.35 9.49 44.38
CA GLY A 158 4.59 10.18 45.65
C GLY A 158 5.94 9.89 46.30
N PHE A 159 6.87 9.22 45.63
CA PHE A 159 8.21 8.90 46.18
C PHE A 159 9.30 9.77 45.59
N ASP A 160 10.29 10.14 46.39
CA ASP A 160 11.44 10.93 45.97
C ASP A 160 12.50 10.09 45.20
N LYS A 161 13.69 10.66 45.03
CA LYS A 161 14.80 9.98 44.32
C LYS A 161 15.44 8.85 45.10
N GLU A 162 15.29 8.84 46.41
CA GLU A 162 15.82 7.85 47.34
C GLU A 162 14.77 6.77 47.67
N GLY A 163 13.52 7.00 47.29
CA GLY A 163 12.40 6.08 47.50
C GLY A 163 11.53 6.45 48.70
N TYR A 164 11.73 7.62 49.32
CA TYR A 164 10.92 8.06 50.45
C TYR A 164 9.67 8.81 49.99
N ASP A 165 8.54 8.54 50.62
CA ASP A 165 7.32 9.31 50.43
C ASP A 165 7.35 10.62 51.25
N ASN A 166 6.30 11.44 51.11
CA ASN A 166 6.16 12.69 51.89
C ASN A 166 6.04 12.45 53.41
N ASP A 167 5.78 11.21 53.85
CA ASP A 167 5.57 10.83 55.25
C ASP A 167 6.80 10.11 55.87
N GLY A 168 7.83 9.83 55.09
CA GLY A 168 9.15 9.35 55.53
C GLY A 168 9.31 7.83 55.70
N TYR A 169 8.32 7.00 55.32
CA TYR A 169 8.38 5.54 55.47
C TYR A 169 7.46 4.77 54.50
N ASP A 170 8.04 4.02 53.54
CA ASP A 170 8.04 2.54 53.42
C ASP A 170 9.01 2.09 52.30
#